data_AF-A0A3M6TEN9-F1
#
_entry.id   AF-A0A3M6TEN9-F1
#
_cell.length_a   1.000
_cell.length_b   1.000
_cell.length_c   1.000
_cell.angle_alpha   90.00
_cell.angle_beta   90.00
_cell.angle_gamma   90.00
#
_symmetry.space_group_name_H-M   'P 1'
#
loop_
_entity.id
_entity.type
_entity.pdbx_description
1 polymer ?
#
loop_
_entity_poly.entity_id
_entity_poly.type
_entity_poly.pdbx_seq_one_letter_code
_entity_poly.pdbx_strand_id
1 'polypeptide(L)'
;MYGQTKDTAKECNMAVAMSIFHRRSSDLFKALVIRFPKQYFCSIAGGNVDEGKERSSDRLGSDSHGKELDLVLACLRVDRVAASGFGIGRNKIKNLIASKDVFVNKLNTSQSDLVNEGDEIDLTRSKEKDKVVMSRFKVLTIYKDLTKKAKRRLVGVRYGSMIISREEFDKDYAHPSK
;
A
#
# COMPACT_ATOMS: atom_id res chain seq x y z
N MET A 1 -36.30 63.89 5.18
CA MET A 1 -36.46 62.56 5.79
C MET A 1 -35.31 61.68 5.30
N TYR A 2 -34.63 61.03 6.24
CA TYR A 2 -33.51 60.10 6.09
C TYR A 2 -33.90 58.94 5.14
N GLY A 3 -33.03 58.33 4.33
CA GLY A 3 -31.62 57.99 4.51
C GLY A 3 -31.51 56.48 4.29
N GLN A 4 -31.00 56.09 3.11
CA GLN A 4 -30.72 54.71 2.69
C GLN A 4 -29.73 54.00 3.64
N THR A 5 -29.59 52.68 3.44
CA THR A 5 -28.55 51.74 3.92
C THR A 5 -28.97 50.81 5.06
N LYS A 6 -29.58 49.67 4.71
CA LYS A 6 -29.72 48.51 5.61
C LYS A 6 -29.56 47.15 4.92
N ASP A 7 -28.69 47.01 3.91
CA ASP A 7 -28.50 45.68 3.28
C ASP A 7 -27.04 45.27 3.02
N THR A 8 -26.05 45.93 3.59
CA THR A 8 -24.62 45.60 3.35
C THR A 8 -23.91 44.89 4.50
N ALA A 9 -24.60 44.60 5.61
CA ALA A 9 -23.96 44.03 6.80
C ALA A 9 -23.96 42.49 6.88
N LYS A 10 -24.81 41.79 6.10
CA LYS A 10 -24.87 40.31 6.12
C LYS A 10 -23.93 39.63 5.13
N GLU A 11 -23.62 40.25 4.00
CA GLU A 11 -22.72 39.67 2.99
C GLU A 11 -21.24 39.73 3.39
N CYS A 12 -20.81 40.78 4.11
CA CYS A 12 -19.43 40.92 4.57
C CYS A 12 -18.97 39.82 5.54
N ASN A 13 -19.89 39.21 6.29
CA ASN A 13 -19.52 38.15 7.25
C ASN A 13 -19.26 36.78 6.58
N MET A 14 -19.92 36.48 5.45
CA MET A 14 -19.66 35.24 4.70
C MET A 14 -18.35 35.30 3.91
N ALA A 15 -18.03 36.46 3.33
CA ALA A 15 -16.78 36.65 2.57
C ALA A 15 -15.52 36.63 3.48
N VAL A 16 -15.62 37.16 4.71
CA VAL A 16 -14.52 37.09 5.70
C VAL A 16 -14.36 35.66 6.25
N ALA A 17 -15.46 34.92 6.45
CA ALA A 17 -15.38 33.51 6.88
C ALA A 17 -14.75 32.60 5.80
N MET A 18 -15.05 32.84 4.51
CA MET A 18 -14.45 32.08 3.40
C MET A 18 -12.97 32.44 3.17
N SER A 19 -12.56 33.69 3.38
CA SER A 19 -11.16 34.10 3.23
C SER A 19 -10.26 33.63 4.38
N ILE A 20 -10.78 33.46 5.60
CA ILE A 20 -10.05 32.81 6.70
C ILE A 20 -9.92 31.29 6.45
N PHE A 21 -10.92 30.66 5.83
CA PHE A 21 -10.88 29.22 5.53
C PHE A 21 -9.96 28.87 4.35
N HIS A 22 -9.77 29.77 3.38
CA HIS A 22 -8.84 29.57 2.26
C HIS A 22 -7.39 29.99 2.54
N ARG A 23 -7.12 30.74 3.61
CA ARG A 23 -5.74 31.15 3.96
C ARG A 23 -5.03 30.22 4.95
N ARG A 24 -5.74 29.24 5.55
CA ARG A 24 -5.15 28.27 6.49
C ARG A 24 -4.65 26.96 5.86
N SER A 25 -4.86 26.75 4.55
CA SER A 25 -4.52 25.48 3.90
C SER A 25 -3.21 25.48 3.09
N SER A 26 -2.56 26.63 2.86
CA SER A 26 -1.30 26.69 2.10
C SER A 26 -0.03 26.74 2.96
N ASP A 27 -0.13 27.16 4.22
CA ASP A 27 1.07 27.43 5.04
C ASP A 27 1.50 26.25 5.93
N LEU A 28 0.67 25.21 6.04
CA LEU A 28 1.07 23.95 6.68
C LEU A 28 1.80 22.97 5.73
N PHE A 29 1.74 23.20 4.42
CA PHE A 29 2.44 22.34 3.44
C PHE A 29 3.88 22.77 3.14
N LYS A 30 4.28 23.98 3.53
CA LYS A 30 5.67 24.45 3.39
C LYS A 30 6.58 24.10 4.57
N ALA A 31 6.03 23.62 5.69
CA ALA A 31 6.79 23.29 6.90
C ALA A 31 7.16 21.79 7.03
N LEU A 32 6.85 20.94 6.05
CA LEU A 32 7.19 19.51 6.09
C LEU A 32 8.07 19.08 4.90
N VAL A 33 9.10 19.87 4.61
CA VAL A 33 10.28 19.35 3.90
C VAL A 33 11.15 18.68 4.97
N ILE A 34 10.77 17.46 5.37
CA ILE A 34 11.69 16.58 6.09
C ILE A 34 12.72 16.11 5.06
N ARG A 35 13.79 16.90 4.99
CA ARG A 35 15.06 16.54 4.37
C ARG A 35 15.58 15.32 5.13
N PHE A 36 15.48 14.13 4.54
CA PHE A 36 16.16 12.95 5.06
C PHE A 36 17.67 13.15 4.88
N PRO A 37 18.49 13.27 5.94
CA PRO A 37 19.89 12.94 5.81
C PRO A 37 19.99 11.43 5.63
N LYS A 38 20.46 11.05 4.44
CA LYS A 38 20.98 9.74 4.11
C LYS A 38 22.18 9.48 5.03
N GLN A 39 21.97 8.79 6.15
CA GLN A 39 23.07 8.16 6.89
C GLN A 39 22.56 6.95 7.66
N TYR A 40 23.11 5.82 7.25
CA TYR A 40 23.04 4.51 7.85
C TYR A 40 23.78 4.54 9.19
N PHE A 41 23.20 3.96 10.24
CA PHE A 41 23.97 3.40 11.32
C PHE A 41 23.41 2.01 11.62
N CYS A 42 24.02 1.03 10.96
CA CYS A 42 24.09 -0.34 11.42
C CYS A 42 25.39 -0.41 12.23
N SER A 43 25.30 -0.66 13.54
CA SER A 43 26.46 -0.98 14.36
C SER A 43 26.45 -2.49 14.60
N ILE A 44 27.01 -3.26 13.67
CA ILE A 44 27.60 -4.58 13.97
C ILE A 44 28.88 -4.70 13.16
N ALA A 45 29.92 -5.09 13.89
CA ALA A 45 31.33 -5.02 13.57
C ALA A 45 31.79 -5.97 12.44
N GLY A 46 32.87 -5.53 11.77
CA GLY A 46 33.94 -6.40 11.29
C GLY A 46 33.82 -6.89 9.85
N GLY A 47 34.82 -6.58 9.03
CA GLY A 47 35.09 -7.30 7.78
C GLY A 47 35.48 -6.40 6.62
N ASN A 48 36.74 -6.54 6.21
CA ASN A 48 37.45 -5.77 5.20
C ASN A 48 37.17 -6.32 3.77
N VAL A 49 37.64 -5.60 2.74
CA VAL A 49 37.92 -6.06 1.36
C VAL A 49 36.80 -5.92 0.30
N ASP A 50 36.90 -4.83 -0.47
CA ASP A 50 37.13 -4.81 -1.93
C ASP A 50 35.99 -5.00 -2.96
N GLU A 51 36.32 -4.51 -4.14
CA GLU A 51 35.66 -4.16 -5.40
C GLU A 51 34.47 -4.96 -5.97
N GLY A 52 33.85 -4.27 -6.93
CA GLY A 52 32.69 -4.67 -7.71
C GLY A 52 32.70 -6.10 -8.25
N LYS A 53 31.52 -6.71 -8.23
CA LYS A 53 31.19 -7.80 -9.14
C LYS A 53 29.69 -7.92 -9.33
N GLU A 54 29.26 -7.68 -10.56
CA GLU A 54 28.01 -8.22 -11.08
C GLU A 54 27.95 -9.72 -10.77
N ARG A 55 26.86 -10.18 -10.14
CA ARG A 55 26.58 -11.60 -9.97
C ARG A 55 25.16 -11.89 -10.42
N SER A 56 25.07 -12.36 -11.65
CA SER A 56 24.15 -13.42 -12.00
C SER A 56 24.37 -14.59 -11.04
N SER A 57 23.30 -15.10 -10.43
CA SER A 57 23.29 -16.47 -9.95
C SER A 57 21.87 -17.00 -9.96
N ASP A 58 21.65 -17.96 -10.84
CA ASP A 58 20.61 -18.97 -10.73
C ASP A 58 20.70 -19.64 -9.37
N ARG A 59 19.64 -19.51 -8.55
CA ARG A 59 19.37 -20.38 -7.40
C ARG A 59 17.86 -20.56 -7.25
N LEU A 60 17.37 -21.67 -7.81
CA LEU A 60 16.21 -22.38 -7.28
C LEU A 60 16.56 -22.87 -5.88
N GLY A 61 15.84 -22.43 -4.85
CA GLY A 61 16.13 -22.80 -3.47
C GLY A 61 15.38 -21.93 -2.47
N SER A 62 14.18 -22.38 -2.15
CA SER A 62 13.23 -21.91 -1.14
C SER A 62 13.82 -21.76 0.25
N ASP A 63 14.00 -20.51 0.68
CA ASP A 63 13.78 -20.06 2.06
C ASP A 63 13.32 -18.62 1.96
N SER A 64 12.05 -18.44 1.61
CA SER A 64 11.49 -17.10 1.51
C SER A 64 11.33 -16.55 2.92
N HIS A 65 12.39 -15.91 3.43
CA HIS A 65 12.39 -15.08 4.63
C HIS A 65 11.34 -13.98 4.48
N GLY A 66 10.09 -14.34 4.75
CA GLY A 66 8.96 -13.45 4.73
C GLY A 66 9.05 -12.53 5.94
N LYS A 67 8.77 -11.25 5.73
CA LYS A 67 8.69 -10.30 6.83
C LYS A 67 7.29 -10.38 7.42
N GLU A 68 7.19 -10.77 8.68
CA GLU A 68 5.95 -10.65 9.44
C GLU A 68 5.61 -9.16 9.64
N LEU A 69 4.36 -8.82 9.40
CA LEU A 69 3.80 -7.48 9.54
C LEU A 69 2.59 -7.55 10.46
N ASP A 70 2.64 -6.75 11.52
CA ASP A 70 1.50 -6.44 12.38
C ASP A 70 0.85 -5.14 11.91
N LEU A 71 -0.36 -5.25 11.39
CA LEU A 71 -1.10 -4.18 10.72
C LEU A 71 -2.34 -3.80 11.51
N VAL A 72 -2.53 -2.50 11.75
CA VAL A 72 -3.75 -1.96 12.35
C VAL A 72 -4.54 -1.19 11.28
N LEU A 73 -5.63 -1.79 10.82
CA LEU A 73 -6.41 -1.35 9.67
C LEU A 73 -7.82 -0.92 10.07
N ALA A 74 -8.39 0.06 9.36
CA ALA A 74 -9.77 0.48 9.58
C ALA A 74 -10.79 -0.56 9.10
N CYS A 75 -10.45 -1.33 8.06
CA CYS A 75 -11.30 -2.38 7.49
C CYS A 75 -10.42 -3.49 6.86
N LEU A 76 -11.03 -4.66 6.66
CA LEU A 76 -10.41 -5.86 6.09
C LEU A 76 -10.61 -5.97 4.57
N ARG A 77 -10.88 -4.85 3.90
CA ARG A 77 -11.03 -4.83 2.44
C ARG A 77 -9.68 -5.09 1.77
N VAL A 78 -9.70 -5.80 0.65
CA VAL A 78 -8.50 -6.13 -0.15
C VAL A 78 -7.66 -4.89 -0.44
N ASP A 79 -8.26 -3.78 -0.83
CA ASP A 79 -7.53 -2.57 -1.16
C ASP A 79 -6.77 -1.96 0.01
N ARG A 80 -7.33 -2.08 1.21
CA ARG A 80 -6.71 -1.58 2.44
C ARG A 80 -5.62 -2.53 2.92
N VAL A 81 -5.90 -3.83 2.92
CA VAL A 81 -4.95 -4.87 3.33
C VAL A 81 -3.76 -4.89 2.38
N ALA A 82 -3.97 -4.91 1.08
CA ALA A 82 -2.89 -4.90 0.07
C ALA A 82 -2.05 -3.62 0.14
N ALA A 83 -2.67 -2.45 0.34
CA ALA A 83 -1.93 -1.20 0.48
C ALA A 83 -0.96 -1.24 1.67
N SER A 84 -1.43 -1.70 2.83
CA SER A 84 -0.60 -1.79 4.03
C SER A 84 0.40 -2.96 3.99
N GLY A 85 0.00 -4.12 3.47
CA GLY A 85 0.84 -5.31 3.35
C GLY A 85 2.00 -5.11 2.38
N PHE A 86 1.75 -4.51 1.21
CA PHE A 86 2.80 -4.23 0.23
C PHE A 86 3.51 -2.88 0.46
N GLY A 87 3.02 -2.03 1.36
CA GLY A 87 3.55 -0.68 1.58
C GLY A 87 3.35 0.22 0.36
N ILE A 88 2.24 0.06 -0.35
CA ILE A 88 1.89 0.81 -1.55
C ILE A 88 0.70 1.73 -1.24
N GLY A 89 0.71 2.94 -1.80
CA GLY A 89 -0.43 3.86 -1.68
C GLY A 89 -1.74 3.25 -2.20
N ARG A 90 -2.84 3.48 -1.49
CA ARG A 90 -4.17 2.92 -1.79
C ARG A 90 -4.64 3.22 -3.23
N ASN A 91 -4.33 4.41 -3.75
CA ASN A 91 -4.68 4.78 -5.13
C ASN A 91 -3.96 3.90 -6.17
N LYS A 92 -2.69 3.56 -5.93
CA LYS A 92 -1.93 2.69 -6.82
C LYS A 92 -2.46 1.26 -6.77
N ILE A 93 -2.81 0.75 -5.59
CA ILE A 93 -3.49 -0.54 -5.44
C ILE A 93 -4.82 -0.57 -6.20
N LYS A 94 -5.63 0.49 -6.09
CA LYS A 94 -6.89 0.58 -6.84
C LYS A 94 -6.67 0.45 -8.35
N ASN A 95 -5.66 1.13 -8.88
CA ASN A 95 -5.31 1.02 -10.30
C ASN A 95 -4.85 -0.39 -10.66
N LEU A 96 -4.03 -1.03 -9.82
CA LEU A 96 -3.55 -2.40 -10.04
C LEU A 96 -4.67 -3.45 -9.99
N ILE A 97 -5.67 -3.26 -9.12
CA ILE A 97 -6.88 -4.10 -9.10
C ILE A 97 -7.66 -3.92 -10.41
N ALA A 98 -7.83 -2.68 -10.87
CA ALA A 98 -8.50 -2.40 -12.15
C ALA A 98 -7.74 -2.99 -13.36
N SER A 99 -6.41 -3.00 -13.31
CA SER A 99 -5.53 -3.61 -14.31
C SER A 99 -5.45 -5.15 -14.22
N LYS A 100 -6.13 -5.79 -13.26
CA LYS A 100 -6.05 -7.24 -13.00
C LYS A 100 -4.62 -7.73 -12.72
N ASP A 101 -3.89 -6.97 -11.93
CA ASP A 101 -2.55 -7.30 -11.45
C ASP A 101 -2.51 -7.73 -9.97
N VAL A 102 -3.66 -7.71 -9.29
CA VAL A 102 -3.83 -8.16 -7.90
C VAL A 102 -4.79 -9.35 -7.87
N PHE A 103 -4.37 -10.40 -7.18
CA PHE A 103 -5.13 -11.64 -7.04
C PHE A 103 -5.27 -12.01 -5.56
N VAL A 104 -6.38 -12.63 -5.19
CA VAL A 104 -6.59 -13.24 -3.88
C VAL A 104 -6.82 -14.73 -4.11
N ASN A 105 -6.00 -15.58 -3.50
CA ASN A 105 -6.00 -17.03 -3.73
C ASN A 105 -5.96 -17.39 -5.22
N LYS A 106 -5.13 -16.66 -5.99
CA LYS A 106 -5.00 -16.77 -7.46
C LYS A 106 -6.24 -16.35 -8.27
N LEU A 107 -7.25 -15.76 -7.64
CA LEU A 107 -8.48 -15.30 -8.29
C LEU A 107 -8.49 -13.77 -8.44
N ASN A 108 -9.19 -13.28 -9.46
CA ASN A 108 -9.46 -11.86 -9.61
C ASN A 108 -10.33 -11.36 -8.45
N THR A 109 -10.02 -10.18 -7.95
CA THR A 109 -10.68 -9.59 -6.78
C THR A 109 -11.22 -8.19 -7.08
N SER A 110 -12.29 -7.81 -6.39
CA SER A 110 -12.80 -6.45 -6.36
C SER A 110 -12.18 -5.65 -5.20
N GLN A 111 -12.17 -4.32 -5.33
CA GLN A 111 -11.68 -3.42 -4.27
C GLN A 111 -12.45 -3.57 -2.95
N SER A 112 -13.68 -4.06 -2.99
CA SER A 112 -14.59 -4.20 -1.84
C SER A 112 -14.53 -5.56 -1.17
N ASP A 113 -13.87 -6.53 -1.77
CA ASP A 113 -13.83 -7.89 -1.24
C ASP A 113 -13.17 -7.89 0.14
N LEU A 114 -13.69 -8.75 1.01
CA LEU A 114 -13.19 -8.93 2.36
C LEU A 114 -12.13 -10.02 2.34
N VAL A 115 -11.05 -9.77 3.09
CA VAL A 115 -9.96 -10.71 3.29
C VAL A 115 -10.20 -11.49 4.58
N ASN A 116 -10.02 -12.79 4.51
CA ASN A 116 -10.13 -13.72 5.63
C ASN A 116 -8.75 -14.23 6.07
N GLU A 117 -8.74 -14.92 7.21
CA GLU A 117 -7.55 -15.62 7.68
C GLU A 117 -7.15 -16.72 6.69
N GLY A 118 -5.85 -16.85 6.43
CA GLY A 118 -5.30 -17.82 5.48
C GLY A 118 -5.25 -17.34 4.02
N ASP A 119 -5.90 -16.23 3.68
CA ASP A 119 -5.91 -15.72 2.30
C ASP A 119 -4.51 -15.29 1.84
N GLU A 120 -4.20 -15.61 0.59
CA GLU A 120 -2.96 -15.23 -0.09
C GLU A 120 -3.23 -14.15 -1.12
N ILE A 121 -2.69 -12.96 -0.88
CA ILE A 121 -2.79 -11.82 -1.80
C ILE A 121 -1.52 -11.78 -2.64
N ASP A 122 -1.69 -11.89 -3.95
CA ASP A 122 -0.61 -11.89 -4.92
C ASP A 122 -0.67 -10.60 -5.76
N LEU A 123 0.48 -9.93 -5.86
CA LEU A 123 0.64 -8.70 -6.64
C LEU A 123 1.65 -8.92 -7.74
N THR A 124 1.24 -8.71 -8.98
CA THR A 124 2.15 -8.71 -10.13
C THR A 124 2.90 -7.37 -10.22
N ARG A 125 4.22 -7.44 -10.37
CA ARG A 125 5.11 -6.26 -10.49
C ARG A 125 5.51 -6.01 -11.93
N SER A 126 5.91 -7.06 -12.63
CA SER A 126 6.29 -7.01 -14.04
C SER A 126 5.89 -8.31 -14.72
N LYS A 127 5.48 -8.17 -15.98
CA LYS A 127 5.19 -9.27 -16.90
C LYS A 127 6.20 -9.16 -18.03
N GLU A 128 7.21 -10.02 -18.02
CA GLU A 128 8.12 -10.21 -19.14
C GLU A 128 7.59 -11.33 -20.04
N LYS A 129 8.23 -11.56 -21.19
CA LYS A 129 7.77 -12.57 -22.16
C LYS A 129 7.79 -13.98 -21.57
N ASP A 130 8.85 -14.31 -20.83
CA ASP A 130 9.11 -15.67 -20.35
C ASP A 130 8.86 -15.85 -18.85
N LYS A 131 8.80 -14.74 -18.09
CA LYS A 131 8.66 -14.74 -16.64
C LYS A 131 7.74 -13.64 -16.13
N VAL A 132 7.11 -13.90 -15.00
CA VAL A 132 6.29 -12.94 -14.26
C VAL A 132 6.88 -12.77 -12.87
N VAL A 133 7.11 -11.52 -12.49
CA VAL A 133 7.63 -11.15 -11.17
C VAL A 133 6.48 -10.73 -10.29
N MET A 134 6.35 -11.37 -9.14
CA MET A 134 5.23 -11.21 -8.21
C MET A 134 5.71 -10.90 -6.79
N SER A 135 4.80 -10.45 -5.95
CA SER A 135 4.99 -10.31 -4.51
C SER A 135 3.77 -10.91 -3.81
N ARG A 136 4.00 -11.75 -2.81
CA ARG A 136 2.92 -12.37 -2.03
C ARG A 136 2.79 -11.76 -0.65
N PHE A 137 1.56 -11.60 -0.19
CA PHE A 137 1.21 -11.28 1.18
C PHE A 137 0.18 -12.27 1.69
N LYS A 138 0.54 -13.09 2.68
CA LYS A 138 -0.35 -14.07 3.28
C LYS A 138 -0.89 -13.55 4.60
N VAL A 139 -2.21 -13.61 4.77
CA VAL A 139 -2.86 -13.29 6.05
C VAL A 139 -2.76 -14.50 6.95
N LEU A 140 -2.17 -14.33 8.14
CA LEU A 140 -2.07 -15.40 9.12
C LEU A 140 -3.23 -15.34 10.10
N THR A 141 -3.38 -14.20 10.78
CA THR A 141 -4.31 -14.05 11.90
C THR A 141 -5.01 -12.71 11.85
N ILE A 142 -6.31 -12.71 12.10
CA ILE A 142 -7.14 -11.52 12.22
C ILE A 142 -7.71 -11.51 13.64
N TYR A 143 -7.28 -10.54 14.44
CA TYR A 143 -7.79 -10.42 15.80
C TYR A 143 -9.27 -10.02 15.79
N LYS A 144 -10.08 -10.78 16.53
CA LYS A 144 -11.52 -10.52 16.70
C LYS A 144 -11.78 -9.21 17.43
N ASP A 145 -10.90 -8.85 18.35
CA ASP A 145 -11.02 -7.65 19.16
C ASP A 145 -10.66 -6.39 18.35
N LEU A 146 -11.46 -5.35 18.56
CA LEU A 146 -11.16 -4.03 18.06
C LEU A 146 -10.17 -3.34 18.98
N THR A 147 -9.24 -2.60 18.38
CA THR A 147 -8.38 -1.67 19.13
C THR A 147 -9.22 -0.56 19.78
N LYS A 148 -8.62 0.19 20.72
CA LYS A 148 -9.25 1.35 21.39
C LYS A 148 -9.84 2.39 20.42
N LYS A 149 -9.38 2.43 19.16
CA LYS A 149 -9.87 3.34 18.10
C LYS A 149 -10.80 2.64 17.09
N ALA A 150 -11.45 1.54 17.48
CA ALA A 150 -12.34 0.75 16.63
C ALA A 150 -11.69 0.24 15.32
N LYS A 151 -10.37 0.01 15.33
CA LYS A 151 -9.63 -0.56 14.18
C LYS A 151 -9.42 -2.06 14.38
N ARG A 152 -9.34 -2.80 13.28
CA ARG A 152 -8.97 -4.23 13.22
C ARG A 152 -7.46 -4.39 13.24
N ARG A 153 -6.96 -5.41 13.92
CA ARG A 153 -5.55 -5.81 13.89
C ARG A 153 -5.40 -7.11 13.11
N LEU A 154 -4.43 -7.15 12.20
CA LEU A 154 -4.16 -8.26 11.30
C LEU A 154 -2.66 -8.52 11.28
N VAL A 155 -2.27 -9.78 11.40
CA VAL A 155 -0.89 -10.23 11.24
C VAL A 155 -0.79 -11.03 9.95
N GLY A 156 0.23 -10.74 9.16
CA GLY A 156 0.49 -11.43 7.91
C GLY A 156 1.95 -11.43 7.54
N VAL A 157 2.32 -12.31 6.62
CA VAL A 157 3.69 -12.46 6.14
C VAL A 157 3.78 -11.88 4.74
N ARG A 158 4.67 -10.91 4.56
CA ARG A 158 5.05 -10.39 3.27
C ARG A 158 6.25 -11.16 2.74
N TYR A 159 6.06 -11.87 1.65
CA TYR A 159 7.14 -12.52 0.94
C TYR A 159 7.88 -11.52 0.04
N GLY A 160 9.14 -11.84 -0.24
CA GLY A 160 9.96 -11.12 -1.20
C GLY A 160 9.43 -11.25 -2.62
N SER A 161 10.25 -10.81 -3.58
CA SER A 161 9.94 -11.01 -4.98
C SER A 161 9.94 -12.50 -5.31
N MET A 162 8.88 -12.97 -5.93
CA MET A 162 8.74 -14.33 -6.47
C MET A 162 8.79 -14.25 -7.98
N ILE A 163 9.43 -15.24 -8.62
CA ILE A 163 9.51 -15.34 -10.07
C ILE A 163 8.83 -16.65 -10.46
N ILE A 164 7.88 -16.56 -11.38
CA ILE A 164 7.11 -17.67 -11.91
C ILE A 164 7.22 -17.62 -13.44
N SER A 165 7.24 -18.79 -14.09
CA SER A 165 7.26 -18.86 -15.56
C SER A 165 5.97 -18.30 -16.14
N ARG A 166 6.01 -17.75 -17.35
CA ARG A 166 4.81 -17.19 -17.99
C ARG A 166 3.72 -18.24 -18.17
N GLU A 167 4.12 -19.46 -18.53
CA GLU A 167 3.22 -20.59 -18.75
C GLU A 167 2.48 -21.01 -17.47
N GLU A 168 3.19 -21.12 -16.34
CA GLU A 168 2.57 -21.41 -15.04
C GLU A 168 1.63 -20.29 -14.61
N PHE A 169 2.03 -19.03 -14.83
CA PHE A 169 1.18 -17.89 -14.49
C PHE A 169 -0.13 -17.91 -15.28
N ASP A 170 -0.06 -18.11 -16.60
CA ASP A 170 -1.25 -18.16 -17.43
C ASP A 170 -2.10 -19.42 -17.14
N LYS A 171 -1.53 -20.51 -16.62
CA LYS A 171 -2.33 -21.67 -16.17
C LYS A 171 -3.06 -21.42 -14.86
N ASP A 172 -2.36 -20.84 -13.88
CA ASP A 172 -2.84 -20.72 -12.51
C ASP A 172 -3.70 -19.47 -12.26
N TYR A 173 -3.49 -18.40 -13.04
CA TYR A 173 -4.11 -17.10 -12.83
C TYR A 173 -5.06 -16.67 -13.96
N ALA A 174 -5.17 -17.43 -15.06
CA ALA A 174 -5.96 -16.96 -16.21
C ALA A 174 -7.48 -16.93 -15.98
N HIS A 175 -8.08 -17.74 -15.09
CA HIS A 175 -9.55 -17.86 -15.00
C HIS A 175 -10.03 -18.19 -13.57
N PRO A 176 -11.23 -17.73 -13.12
CA PRO A 176 -12.44 -17.53 -13.90
C PRO A 176 -13.04 -16.11 -13.84
N SER A 177 -13.48 -15.63 -15.00
CA SER A 177 -14.66 -14.77 -15.10
C SER A 177 -15.86 -15.55 -14.57
N LYS A 178 -16.41 -15.12 -13.43
CA LYS A 178 -17.82 -15.39 -13.10
C LYS A 178 -18.68 -14.29 -13.70
#